data_AF-A0A3N5F896-F1
#
_entry.id   AF-A0A3N5F896-F1
#
_cell.length_a   1.000
_cell.length_b   1.000
_cell.length_c   1.000
_cell.angle_alpha   90.00
_cell.angle_beta   90.00
_cell.angle_gamma   90.00
#
_symmetry.space_group_name_H-M   'P 1'
#
loop_
_entity.id
_entity.type
_entity.pdbx_description
1 polymer ?
#
loop_
_entity_poly.entity_id
_entity_poly.type
_entity_poly.pdbx_seq_one_letter_code
_entity_poly.pdbx_strand_id
1 'polypeptide(L)'
;MAVCGGRPYGARTSASRRMEDPCMASVTLYDAPPRLEGFALPDLPRSAWADAAPDARAQSQGLREALDRGEVTAWFQPVHRPSDGALIGAEAFARWIRPGRPAVSAPALTALAERAGVSTRITEQVVAQALAFRRRIAAPEGFSIAVNLSSADLRDRGTVERLCARTDGCGASPGELVLEIAEGRLVDAPRSAIDVLARLRQRGFGLAVDDFGSGGSSLALLAQVPFGQLKVDARFLLAAPTDRVAEGIVDACAHLGRRLGLTLAAEGVETPAHRALCDRFGIVAAQGTRPGAAVPASEFAARHRAV
;
A
#
# COMPACT_ATOMS: atom_id res chain seq x y z
N MET A 1 -23.52 13.53 68.21
CA MET A 1 -24.97 13.34 68.24
C MET A 1 -25.42 12.98 66.83
N ALA A 2 -25.64 11.68 66.56
CA ALA A 2 -26.97 11.04 66.42
C ALA A 2 -27.65 11.41 65.08
N VAL A 3 -27.61 10.61 64.00
CA VAL A 3 -28.17 9.25 63.70
C VAL A 3 -29.57 9.29 63.04
N CYS A 4 -29.59 8.82 61.79
CA CYS A 4 -30.55 7.99 61.03
C CYS A 4 -32.07 8.26 60.90
N GLY A 5 -32.54 7.96 59.68
CA GLY A 5 -33.78 7.23 59.36
C GLY A 5 -34.66 7.95 58.31
N GLY A 6 -35.16 7.39 57.21
CA GLY A 6 -35.20 6.04 56.64
C GLY A 6 -35.96 6.09 55.28
N ARG A 7 -35.72 5.11 54.40
CA ARG A 7 -36.38 4.88 53.07
C ARG A 7 -37.76 4.18 53.25
N PRO A 8 -38.45 3.53 52.26
CA PRO A 8 -38.30 3.38 50.79
C PRO A 8 -39.64 3.32 49.96
N TYR A 9 -39.52 2.93 48.68
CA TYR A 9 -40.47 2.20 47.77
C TYR A 9 -41.14 2.95 46.60
N GLY A 10 -41.04 2.33 45.40
CA GLY A 10 -41.94 2.58 44.27
C GLY A 10 -41.34 2.32 42.88
N ALA A 11 -41.20 1.06 42.50
CA ALA A 11 -40.79 0.62 41.16
C ALA A 11 -41.80 1.02 40.06
N ARG A 12 -41.30 1.35 38.87
CA ARG A 12 -41.99 1.06 37.61
C ARG A 12 -41.00 0.78 36.49
N THR A 13 -41.21 -0.39 35.92
CA THR A 13 -40.60 -1.00 34.74
C THR A 13 -41.00 -0.27 33.46
N SER A 14 -40.06 -0.02 32.56
CA SER A 14 -40.31 -0.02 31.12
C SER A 14 -39.02 -0.40 30.38
N ALA A 15 -39.19 -1.27 29.39
CA ALA A 15 -38.13 -1.97 28.69
C ALA A 15 -37.21 -0.99 27.92
N SER A 16 -35.95 -0.87 28.33
CA SER A 16 -34.90 -0.30 27.48
C SER A 16 -34.46 -1.37 26.49
N ARG A 17 -34.90 -1.22 25.23
CA ARG A 17 -34.30 -1.90 24.07
C ARG A 17 -32.79 -1.81 24.18
N ARG A 18 -32.11 -2.95 24.08
CA ARG A 18 -30.66 -2.99 23.82
C ARG A 18 -30.43 -2.19 22.54
N MET A 19 -29.74 -1.07 22.69
CA MET A 19 -29.20 -0.31 21.57
C MET A 19 -27.97 -1.10 21.14
N GLU A 20 -28.08 -1.82 20.04
CA GLU A 20 -26.99 -2.55 19.43
C GLU A 20 -25.93 -1.53 18.98
N ASP A 21 -24.68 -1.73 19.40
CA ASP A 21 -23.50 -0.97 19.00
C ASP A 21 -23.29 -1.07 17.48
N PRO A 22 -23.26 0.04 16.70
CA PRO A 22 -22.78 -0.01 15.34
C PRO A 22 -21.28 0.32 15.33
N CYS A 23 -20.45 -0.62 15.79
CA CYS A 23 -19.01 -0.61 15.58
C CYS A 23 -18.62 -1.66 14.54
N MET A 24 -19.11 -1.51 13.31
CA MET A 24 -18.69 -2.28 12.12
C MET A 24 -19.03 -1.46 10.87
N ALA A 25 -18.21 -0.46 10.54
CA ALA A 25 -18.23 0.15 9.21
C ALA A 25 -17.03 -0.39 8.43
N SER A 26 -17.28 -1.43 7.64
CA SER A 26 -16.35 -1.94 6.63
C SER A 26 -16.12 -0.87 5.56
N VAL A 27 -14.88 -0.41 5.43
CA VAL A 27 -14.44 0.38 4.27
C VAL A 27 -14.32 -0.58 3.08
N THR A 28 -15.34 -0.60 2.24
CA THR A 28 -15.34 -1.30 0.95
C THR A 28 -14.76 -0.33 -0.08
N LEU A 29 -13.59 -0.64 -0.64
CA LEU A 29 -13.02 0.09 -1.78
C LEU A 29 -12.98 -0.85 -2.99
N TYR A 30 -13.23 -0.28 -4.18
CA TYR A 30 -13.27 -0.84 -5.53
C TYR A 30 -14.65 -1.26 -6.08
N ASP A 31 -15.41 -0.24 -6.52
CA ASP A 31 -16.30 -0.36 -7.68
C ASP A 31 -15.50 -0.37 -8.99
N ALA A 32 -16.00 -1.11 -9.98
CA ALA A 32 -15.32 -1.37 -11.26
C ALA A 32 -15.29 -0.14 -12.19
N PRO A 33 -14.18 0.15 -12.90
CA PRO A 33 -14.14 1.24 -13.87
C PRO A 33 -14.88 0.89 -15.18
N PRO A 34 -15.42 1.90 -15.90
CA PRO A 34 -16.16 1.70 -17.15
C PRO A 34 -15.26 1.27 -18.32
N ARG A 35 -15.88 0.59 -19.29
CA ARG A 35 -15.25 -0.05 -20.45
C ARG A 35 -14.64 0.98 -21.41
N LEU A 36 -13.39 0.76 -21.82
CA LEU A 36 -12.83 1.31 -23.06
C LEU A 36 -12.21 0.16 -23.85
N GLU A 37 -12.64 0.03 -25.10
CA GLU A 37 -12.24 -1.04 -26.02
C GLU A 37 -10.88 -0.75 -26.65
N GLY A 38 -10.09 -1.81 -26.88
CA GLY A 38 -8.96 -1.80 -27.81
C GLY A 38 -7.60 -2.09 -27.17
N PHE A 39 -7.35 -3.38 -26.88
CA PHE A 39 -6.09 -4.16 -26.92
C PHE A 39 -6.09 -5.22 -25.81
N ALA A 40 -5.92 -6.49 -26.17
CA ALA A 40 -6.09 -7.64 -25.27
C ALA A 40 -4.77 -8.37 -24.99
N LEU A 41 -4.41 -8.42 -23.70
CA LEU A 41 -3.68 -9.48 -22.96
C LEU A 41 -4.35 -9.53 -21.56
N PRO A 42 -4.29 -10.65 -20.80
CA PRO A 42 -5.38 -11.02 -19.90
C PRO A 42 -5.45 -10.09 -18.68
N ASP A 43 -6.20 -9.00 -18.83
CA ASP A 43 -7.00 -8.43 -17.77
C ASP A 43 -7.84 -9.58 -17.23
N LEU A 44 -7.38 -10.22 -16.14
CA LEU A 44 -8.19 -11.17 -15.43
C LEU A 44 -9.46 -10.41 -15.02
N PRO A 45 -10.65 -10.76 -15.57
CA PRO A 45 -11.88 -10.05 -15.27
C PRO A 45 -12.10 -10.07 -13.76
N ARG A 46 -12.95 -9.20 -13.20
CA ARG A 46 -13.27 -9.23 -11.75
C ARG A 46 -13.67 -10.64 -11.28
N SER A 47 -14.27 -11.46 -12.14
CA SER A 47 -14.60 -12.88 -11.90
C SER A 47 -13.40 -13.83 -11.79
N ALA A 48 -12.22 -13.44 -12.26
CA ALA A 48 -10.96 -14.15 -12.10
C ALA A 48 -10.21 -13.75 -10.81
N TRP A 49 -10.75 -12.83 -10.03
CA TRP A 49 -10.33 -12.54 -8.66
C TRP A 49 -11.34 -13.15 -7.70
N ALA A 50 -10.86 -13.99 -6.78
CA ALA A 50 -11.69 -14.49 -5.69
C ALA A 50 -11.56 -13.56 -4.49
N ASP A 51 -12.70 -13.10 -3.97
CA ASP A 51 -12.80 -12.54 -2.63
C ASP A 51 -12.55 -13.63 -1.58
N ALA A 52 -12.36 -13.22 -0.32
CA ALA A 52 -12.04 -14.12 0.79
C ALA A 52 -12.98 -15.34 0.81
N ALA A 53 -12.41 -16.55 0.75
CA ALA A 53 -13.19 -17.77 0.58
C ALA A 53 -13.67 -18.34 1.94
N PRO A 54 -14.67 -19.25 1.93
CA PRO A 54 -15.34 -19.72 3.15
C PRO A 54 -14.47 -20.53 4.14
N ASP A 55 -13.29 -21.03 3.74
CA ASP A 55 -12.37 -21.76 4.63
C ASP A 55 -11.00 -21.05 4.74
N ALA A 56 -10.94 -20.10 5.66
CA ALA A 56 -9.73 -19.32 5.94
C ALA A 56 -8.56 -20.15 6.51
N ARG A 57 -8.83 -21.30 7.15
CA ARG A 57 -7.77 -22.13 7.76
C ARG A 57 -7.04 -22.94 6.70
N ALA A 58 -7.76 -23.64 5.82
CA ALA A 58 -7.15 -24.38 4.72
C ALA A 58 -6.35 -23.45 3.77
N GLN A 59 -6.85 -22.24 3.54
CA GLN A 59 -6.14 -21.25 2.72
C GLN A 59 -4.89 -20.68 3.40
N SER A 60 -4.90 -20.51 4.72
CA SER A 60 -3.73 -20.05 5.46
C SER A 60 -2.57 -21.05 5.38
N GLN A 61 -2.88 -22.35 5.48
CA GLN A 61 -1.87 -23.40 5.28
C GLN A 61 -1.41 -23.45 3.81
N GLY A 62 -2.35 -23.38 2.88
CA GLY A 62 -2.04 -23.34 1.45
C GLY A 62 -1.13 -22.17 1.04
N LEU A 63 -1.24 -21.01 1.71
CA LEU A 63 -0.38 -19.85 1.45
C LEU A 63 1.07 -20.08 1.87
N ARG A 64 1.31 -20.80 2.98
CA ARG A 64 2.69 -21.13 3.39
C ARG A 64 3.38 -21.99 2.35
N GLU A 65 2.69 -23.03 1.92
CA GLU A 65 3.22 -23.95 0.91
C GLU A 65 3.32 -23.28 -0.48
N ALA A 66 2.40 -22.37 -0.79
CA ALA A 66 2.44 -21.57 -2.01
C ALA A 66 3.70 -20.69 -2.10
N LEU A 67 4.14 -20.13 -0.98
CA LEU A 67 5.42 -19.40 -0.92
C LEU A 67 6.59 -20.33 -1.26
N ASP A 68 6.61 -21.54 -0.69
CA ASP A 68 7.65 -22.55 -0.97
C ASP A 68 7.64 -23.01 -2.43
N ARG A 69 6.46 -23.08 -3.06
CA ARG A 69 6.27 -23.43 -4.48
C ARG A 69 6.49 -22.26 -5.45
N GLY A 70 6.77 -21.05 -4.96
CA GLY A 70 6.94 -19.87 -5.83
C GLY A 70 5.65 -19.35 -6.48
N GLU A 71 4.48 -19.71 -5.93
CA GLU A 71 3.16 -19.31 -6.45
C GLU A 71 2.79 -17.86 -6.09
N VAL A 72 3.53 -17.25 -5.14
CA VAL A 72 3.42 -15.82 -4.83
C VAL A 72 4.42 -15.05 -5.69
N THR A 73 3.92 -14.30 -6.65
CA THR A 73 4.71 -13.57 -7.64
C THR A 73 4.54 -12.06 -7.48
N ALA A 74 5.57 -11.30 -7.82
CA ALA A 74 5.51 -9.84 -7.90
C ALA A 74 4.99 -9.43 -9.29
N TRP A 75 3.95 -8.61 -9.30
CA TRP A 75 3.47 -7.91 -10.49
C TRP A 75 3.78 -6.43 -10.34
N PHE A 76 4.10 -5.75 -11.44
CA PHE A 76 4.69 -4.42 -11.43
C PHE A 76 3.76 -3.43 -12.11
N GLN A 77 3.44 -2.34 -11.42
CA GLN A 77 2.69 -1.22 -11.97
C GLN A 77 3.64 -0.06 -12.25
N PRO A 78 3.60 0.57 -13.43
CA PRO A 78 4.54 1.63 -13.76
C PRO A 78 4.23 2.93 -13.00
N VAL A 79 5.29 3.60 -12.57
CA VAL A 79 5.24 4.93 -11.96
C VAL A 79 5.85 5.93 -12.93
N HIS A 80 5.09 6.96 -13.27
CA HIS A 80 5.46 7.98 -14.24
C HIS A 80 5.65 9.34 -13.58
N ARG A 81 6.53 10.15 -14.13
CA ARG A 81 6.61 11.58 -13.83
C ARG A 81 5.45 12.30 -14.53
N PRO A 82 4.58 13.02 -13.82
CA PRO A 82 3.42 13.67 -14.45
C PRO A 82 3.78 14.71 -15.52
N SER A 83 4.88 15.43 -15.33
CA SER A 83 5.27 16.59 -16.16
C SER A 83 5.62 16.25 -17.60
N ASP A 84 6.21 15.07 -17.83
CA ASP A 84 6.72 14.64 -19.15
C ASP A 84 6.31 13.20 -19.51
N GLY A 85 5.64 12.49 -18.60
CA GLY A 85 5.25 11.09 -18.79
C GLY A 85 6.41 10.09 -18.68
N ALA A 86 7.61 10.53 -18.30
CA ALA A 86 8.77 9.65 -18.21
C ALA A 86 8.53 8.53 -17.20
N LEU A 87 8.91 7.31 -17.55
CA LEU A 87 8.90 6.18 -16.62
C LEU A 87 10.03 6.38 -15.60
N ILE A 88 9.68 6.47 -14.31
CA ILE A 88 10.64 6.74 -13.22
C ILE A 88 10.71 5.62 -12.19
N GLY A 89 9.80 4.66 -12.25
CA GLY A 89 9.81 3.54 -11.32
C GLY A 89 8.71 2.53 -11.59
N ALA A 90 8.56 1.60 -10.66
CA ALA A 90 7.42 0.70 -10.62
C ALA A 90 7.05 0.40 -9.16
N GLU A 91 5.78 0.12 -8.89
CA GLU A 91 5.36 -0.49 -7.62
C GLU A 91 5.19 -2.00 -7.81
N ALA A 92 5.75 -2.78 -6.89
CA ALA A 92 5.67 -4.23 -6.88
C ALA A 92 4.57 -4.71 -5.93
N PHE A 93 3.56 -5.37 -6.50
CA PHE A 93 2.44 -5.94 -5.79
C PHE A 93 2.52 -7.46 -5.73
N ALA A 94 2.28 -8.03 -4.55
CA ALA A 94 2.15 -9.46 -4.39
C ALA A 94 0.89 -10.00 -5.10
N ARG A 95 1.03 -11.09 -5.82
CA ARG A 95 -0.06 -11.85 -6.44
C ARG A 95 0.12 -13.33 -6.16
N TRP A 96 -0.89 -13.93 -5.53
CA TRP A 96 -0.93 -15.38 -5.38
C TRP A 96 -1.62 -16.00 -6.58
N ILE A 97 -0.81 -16.56 -7.49
CA ILE A 97 -1.26 -17.23 -8.70
C ILE A 97 -1.47 -18.71 -8.39
N ARG A 98 -2.73 -19.14 -8.47
CA ARG A 98 -3.12 -20.51 -8.12
C ARG A 98 -3.41 -21.30 -9.41
N PRO A 99 -2.61 -22.31 -9.77
CA PRO A 99 -2.85 -23.10 -10.98
C PRO A 99 -4.28 -23.67 -11.01
N GLY A 100 -5.01 -23.42 -12.10
CA GLY A 100 -6.39 -23.89 -12.27
C GLY A 100 -7.43 -23.24 -11.36
N ARG A 101 -7.10 -22.14 -10.66
CA ARG A 101 -8.04 -21.39 -9.80
C ARG A 101 -7.93 -19.88 -10.04
N PRO A 102 -8.97 -19.10 -9.72
CA PRO A 102 -8.90 -17.64 -9.73
C PRO A 102 -7.72 -17.12 -8.88
N ALA A 103 -7.14 -15.99 -9.26
CA ALA A 103 -6.16 -15.30 -8.44
C ALA A 103 -6.82 -14.79 -7.15
N VAL A 104 -6.04 -14.69 -6.07
CA VAL A 104 -6.53 -14.10 -4.82
C VAL A 104 -6.43 -12.59 -4.90
N SER A 105 -7.49 -11.86 -4.54
CA SER A 105 -7.46 -10.40 -4.51
C SER A 105 -6.44 -9.88 -3.49
N ALA A 106 -5.89 -8.67 -3.71
CA ALA A 106 -4.89 -8.10 -2.80
C ALA A 106 -5.38 -7.95 -1.34
N PRO A 107 -6.63 -7.51 -1.07
CA PRO A 107 -7.17 -7.50 0.29
C PRO A 107 -7.26 -8.90 0.91
N ALA A 108 -7.73 -9.89 0.15
CA ALA A 108 -7.82 -11.27 0.63
C ALA A 108 -6.44 -11.88 0.89
N LEU A 109 -5.45 -11.62 0.03
CA LEU A 109 -4.06 -12.07 0.23
C LEU A 109 -3.46 -11.46 1.49
N THR A 110 -3.68 -10.17 1.73
CA THR A 110 -3.21 -9.47 2.94
C THR A 110 -3.81 -10.10 4.19
N ALA A 111 -5.13 -10.30 4.22
CA ALA A 111 -5.81 -10.92 5.35
C ALA A 111 -5.34 -12.37 5.60
N LEU A 112 -5.09 -13.15 4.54
CA LEU A 112 -4.56 -14.51 4.64
C LEU A 112 -3.10 -14.51 5.14
N ALA A 113 -2.28 -13.58 4.68
CA ALA A 113 -0.88 -13.45 5.09
C ALA A 113 -0.76 -13.17 6.60
N GLU A 114 -1.60 -12.27 7.12
CA GLU A 114 -1.66 -11.93 8.55
C GLU A 114 -2.10 -13.13 9.38
N ARG A 115 -3.19 -13.81 8.97
CA ARG A 115 -3.68 -15.02 9.66
C ARG A 115 -2.66 -16.16 9.65
N ALA A 116 -1.91 -16.31 8.56
CA ALA A 116 -0.88 -17.32 8.41
C ALA A 116 0.46 -16.92 9.07
N GLY A 117 0.61 -15.68 9.53
CA GLY A 117 1.88 -15.18 10.10
C GLY A 117 3.04 -15.21 9.08
N VAL A 118 2.75 -14.98 7.80
CA VAL A 118 3.75 -15.05 6.71
C VAL A 118 3.93 -13.73 5.96
N SER A 119 3.40 -12.61 6.46
CA SER A 119 3.53 -11.30 5.83
C SER A 119 5.00 -10.95 5.52
N THR A 120 5.91 -11.15 6.47
CA THR A 120 7.35 -10.94 6.26
C THR A 120 7.95 -11.83 5.19
N ARG A 121 7.52 -13.10 5.09
CA ARG A 121 7.97 -14.00 4.02
C ARG A 121 7.51 -13.52 2.64
N ILE A 122 6.28 -12.98 2.55
CA ILE A 122 5.77 -12.37 1.31
C ILE A 122 6.59 -11.15 0.95
N THR A 123 6.82 -10.22 1.90
CA THR A 123 7.66 -9.03 1.69
C THR A 123 9.02 -9.42 1.15
N GLU A 124 9.70 -10.39 1.78
CA GLU A 124 11.00 -10.87 1.34
C GLU A 124 11.01 -11.47 -0.06
N GLN A 125 9.98 -12.24 -0.40
CA GLN A 125 9.81 -12.85 -1.71
C GLN A 125 9.54 -11.81 -2.79
N VAL A 126 8.74 -10.77 -2.48
CA VAL A 126 8.48 -9.64 -3.39
C VAL A 126 9.75 -8.81 -3.57
N VAL A 127 10.49 -8.50 -2.51
CA VAL A 127 11.78 -7.78 -2.58
C VAL A 127 12.77 -8.54 -3.45
N ALA A 128 12.91 -9.86 -3.27
CA ALA A 128 13.81 -10.67 -4.09
C ALA A 128 13.43 -10.61 -5.58
N GLN A 129 12.14 -10.70 -5.90
CA GLN A 129 11.65 -10.60 -7.27
C GLN A 129 11.81 -9.20 -7.86
N ALA A 130 11.56 -8.15 -7.06
CA ALA A 130 11.75 -6.76 -7.43
C ALA A 130 13.22 -6.47 -7.76
N LEU A 131 14.15 -6.88 -6.90
CA LEU A 131 15.60 -6.73 -7.14
C LEU A 131 16.04 -7.49 -8.40
N ALA A 132 15.62 -8.74 -8.55
CA ALA A 132 15.93 -9.53 -9.74
C ALA A 132 15.37 -8.90 -11.02
N PHE A 133 14.17 -8.34 -10.96
CA PHE A 133 13.57 -7.60 -12.07
C PHE A 133 14.34 -6.32 -12.38
N ARG A 134 14.67 -5.53 -11.35
CA ARG A 134 15.44 -4.29 -11.47
C ARG A 134 16.79 -4.49 -12.18
N ARG A 135 17.48 -5.60 -11.93
CA ARG A 135 18.75 -5.95 -12.60
C ARG A 135 18.59 -6.31 -14.08
N ARG A 136 17.40 -6.75 -14.50
CA ARG A 136 17.15 -7.23 -15.87
C ARG A 136 16.52 -6.20 -16.79
N ILE A 137 15.77 -5.25 -16.23
CA ILE A 137 15.12 -4.21 -17.02
C ILE A 137 16.12 -3.14 -17.46
N ALA A 138 16.06 -2.76 -18.73
CA ALA A 138 16.65 -1.53 -19.22
C ALA A 138 15.77 -0.36 -18.75
N ALA A 139 16.22 0.37 -17.74
CA ALA A 139 15.49 1.45 -17.12
C ALA A 139 16.37 2.70 -16.99
N PRO A 140 15.80 3.91 -16.97
CA PRO A 140 16.57 5.14 -16.84
C PRO A 140 17.30 5.21 -15.49
N GLU A 141 18.29 6.11 -15.43
CA GLU A 141 18.96 6.44 -14.18
C GLU A 141 17.94 6.91 -13.14
N GLY A 142 18.13 6.49 -11.88
CA GLY A 142 17.22 6.79 -10.79
C GLY A 142 15.94 5.95 -10.76
N PHE A 143 15.76 4.97 -11.67
CA PHE A 143 14.61 4.07 -11.60
C PHE A 143 14.62 3.24 -10.31
N SER A 144 13.56 3.38 -9.51
CA SER A 144 13.36 2.66 -8.26
C SER A 144 12.12 1.75 -8.31
N ILE A 145 12.12 0.69 -7.52
CA ILE A 145 10.95 -0.16 -7.32
C ILE A 145 10.41 0.01 -5.90
N ALA A 146 9.14 0.37 -5.79
CA ALA A 146 8.42 0.44 -4.54
C ALA A 146 7.95 -0.95 -4.08
N VAL A 147 8.10 -1.26 -2.80
CA VAL A 147 7.62 -2.49 -2.16
C VAL A 147 6.95 -2.15 -0.83
N ASN A 148 5.77 -2.72 -0.62
CA ASN A 148 4.99 -2.56 0.60
C ASN A 148 5.61 -3.32 1.78
N LEU A 149 5.79 -2.65 2.93
CA LEU A 149 6.13 -3.28 4.20
C LEU A 149 4.88 -3.60 5.02
N SER A 150 4.87 -4.78 5.64
CA SER A 150 3.82 -5.19 6.55
C SER A 150 4.06 -4.70 7.98
N SER A 151 3.02 -4.70 8.81
CA SER A 151 3.18 -4.41 10.24
C SER A 151 4.06 -5.45 10.96
N ALA A 152 4.22 -6.66 10.42
CA ALA A 152 5.15 -7.65 10.97
C ALA A 152 6.61 -7.23 10.73
N ASP A 153 6.90 -6.68 9.55
CA ASP A 153 8.24 -6.20 9.17
C ASP A 153 8.70 -5.05 10.06
N LEU A 154 7.80 -4.15 10.42
CA LEU A 154 8.07 -3.01 11.32
C LEU A 154 8.34 -3.44 12.78
N ARG A 155 7.87 -4.62 13.18
CA ARG A 155 8.08 -5.17 14.54
C ARG A 155 9.37 -5.97 14.63
N ASP A 156 9.82 -6.52 13.51
CA ASP A 156 10.99 -7.36 13.46
C ASP A 156 12.28 -6.53 13.26
N ARG A 157 13.15 -6.55 14.27
CA ARG A 157 14.44 -5.86 14.24
C ARG A 157 15.39 -6.41 13.17
N GLY A 158 15.22 -7.68 12.78
CA GLY A 158 16.02 -8.35 11.76
C GLY A 158 15.63 -7.99 10.32
N THR A 159 14.51 -7.27 10.12
CA THR A 159 14.07 -6.80 8.80
C THR A 159 15.18 -6.01 8.10
N VAL A 160 15.88 -5.14 8.83
CA VAL A 160 16.94 -4.29 8.28
C VAL A 160 18.06 -5.14 7.69
N GLU A 161 18.57 -6.10 8.45
CA GLU A 161 19.66 -6.98 8.03
C GLU A 161 19.26 -7.84 6.84
N ARG A 162 18.04 -8.39 6.84
CA ARG A 162 17.55 -9.23 5.73
C ARG A 162 17.40 -8.44 4.45
N LEU A 163 16.88 -7.22 4.50
CA LEU A 163 16.77 -6.36 3.32
C LEU A 163 18.14 -5.92 2.80
N CYS A 164 19.09 -5.58 3.69
CA CYS A 164 20.47 -5.28 3.30
C CYS A 164 21.10 -6.47 2.59
N ALA A 165 21.08 -7.65 3.22
CA ALA A 165 21.70 -8.86 2.67
C ALA A 165 21.13 -9.24 1.29
N ARG A 166 19.81 -9.08 1.08
CA ARG A 166 19.17 -9.31 -0.23
C ARG A 166 19.62 -8.30 -1.28
N THR A 167 19.67 -7.03 -0.90
CA THR A 167 20.09 -5.92 -1.78
C THR A 167 21.54 -6.11 -2.21
N ASP A 168 22.43 -6.38 -1.26
CA ASP A 168 23.85 -6.64 -1.48
C ASP A 168 24.06 -7.89 -2.34
N GLY A 169 23.35 -8.98 -2.04
CA GLY A 169 23.44 -10.24 -2.80
C GLY A 169 22.97 -10.14 -4.26
N CYS A 170 22.17 -9.12 -4.59
CA CYS A 170 21.74 -8.84 -5.97
C CYS A 170 22.60 -7.78 -6.67
N GLY A 171 23.62 -7.21 -6.01
CA GLY A 171 24.41 -6.10 -6.54
C GLY A 171 23.56 -4.86 -6.84
N ALA A 172 22.51 -4.65 -6.04
CA ALA A 172 21.65 -3.47 -6.11
C ALA A 172 22.07 -2.44 -5.07
N SER A 173 21.72 -1.18 -5.29
CA SER A 173 21.83 -0.14 -4.27
C SER A 173 20.54 -0.08 -3.46
N PRO A 174 20.58 0.11 -2.13
CA PRO A 174 19.38 0.30 -1.31
C PRO A 174 18.45 1.40 -1.83
N GLY A 175 19.00 2.45 -2.46
CA GLY A 175 18.22 3.54 -3.05
C GLY A 175 17.38 3.14 -4.27
N GLU A 176 17.59 1.94 -4.82
CA GLU A 176 16.77 1.40 -5.91
C GLU A 176 15.48 0.74 -5.39
N LEU A 177 15.32 0.65 -4.07
CA LEU A 177 14.10 0.22 -3.40
C LEU A 177 13.49 1.36 -2.60
N VAL A 178 12.20 1.57 -2.80
CA VAL A 178 11.36 2.43 -1.96
C VAL A 178 10.47 1.54 -1.11
N LEU A 179 10.56 1.66 0.20
CA LEU A 179 9.76 0.88 1.12
C LEU A 179 8.53 1.71 1.49
N GLU A 180 7.36 1.19 1.14
CA GLU A 180 6.08 1.87 1.35
C GLU A 180 5.40 1.35 2.60
N ILE A 181 4.85 2.27 3.40
CA ILE A 181 4.12 1.93 4.61
C ILE A 181 2.79 2.67 4.62
N ALA A 182 1.69 1.91 4.58
CA ALA A 182 0.35 2.45 4.73
C ALA A 182 0.19 3.21 6.07
N GLU A 183 -0.45 4.37 6.02
CA GLU A 183 -0.70 5.26 7.17
C GLU A 183 -1.32 4.52 8.37
N GLY A 184 -2.33 3.69 8.14
CA GLY A 184 -2.97 2.92 9.21
C GLY A 184 -2.00 1.99 9.94
N ARG A 185 -1.02 1.41 9.23
CA ARG A 185 -0.01 0.54 9.85
C ARG A 185 0.96 1.31 10.74
N LEU A 186 1.18 2.58 10.45
CA LEU A 186 2.06 3.46 11.22
C LEU A 186 1.43 3.88 12.56
N VAL A 187 0.11 4.08 12.59
CA VAL A 187 -0.62 4.43 13.82
C VAL A 187 -0.56 3.31 14.85
N ASP A 188 -0.70 2.07 14.40
CA ASP A 188 -0.66 0.87 15.26
C ASP A 188 0.77 0.31 15.44
N ALA A 189 1.77 1.01 14.91
CA ALA A 189 3.16 0.56 14.97
C ALA A 189 3.72 0.75 16.38
N PRO A 190 4.40 -0.26 16.95
CA PRO A 190 5.08 -0.06 18.22
C PRO A 190 6.25 0.92 18.04
N ARG A 191 6.73 1.50 19.16
CA ARG A 191 7.89 2.41 19.15
C ARG A 191 9.12 1.84 18.42
N SER A 192 9.32 0.53 18.45
CA SER A 192 10.40 -0.15 17.73
C SER A 192 10.34 0.01 16.21
N ALA A 193 9.18 0.34 15.63
CA ALA A 193 9.04 0.60 14.20
C ALA A 193 9.82 1.85 13.78
N ILE A 194 9.89 2.88 14.63
CA ILE A 194 10.70 4.07 14.37
C ILE A 194 12.17 3.67 14.23
N ASP A 195 12.68 2.81 15.12
CA ASP A 195 14.05 2.32 15.05
C ASP A 195 14.32 1.55 13.75
N VAL A 196 13.39 0.67 13.35
CA VAL A 196 13.50 -0.09 12.09
C VAL A 196 13.55 0.86 10.90
N LEU A 197 12.62 1.81 10.81
CA LEU A 197 12.54 2.76 9.69
C LEU A 197 13.76 3.69 9.65
N ALA A 198 14.20 4.22 10.79
CA ALA A 198 15.41 5.06 10.87
C ALA A 198 16.65 4.29 10.39
N ARG A 199 16.80 3.03 10.80
CA ARG A 199 17.91 2.17 10.36
C ARG A 199 17.83 1.87 8.86
N LEU A 200 16.65 1.59 8.32
CA LEU A 200 16.46 1.41 6.88
C LEU A 200 16.89 2.66 6.10
N ARG A 201 16.49 3.86 6.56
CA ARG A 201 16.92 5.11 5.93
C ARG A 201 18.44 5.30 5.98
N GLN A 202 19.07 5.02 7.14
CA GLN A 202 20.52 5.11 7.31
C GLN A 202 21.28 4.14 6.38
N ARG A 203 20.68 3.01 6.03
CA ARG A 203 21.21 2.06 5.04
C ARG A 203 20.98 2.50 3.59
N GLY A 204 20.27 3.60 3.36
CA GLY A 204 20.07 4.19 2.04
C GLY A 204 18.78 3.77 1.35
N PHE A 205 17.89 3.01 2.00
CA PHE A 205 16.58 2.70 1.44
C PHE A 205 15.72 3.97 1.32
N GLY A 206 14.96 4.07 0.23
CA GLY A 206 13.87 5.03 0.14
C GLY A 206 12.74 4.63 1.07
N LEU A 207 12.06 5.60 1.67
CA LEU A 207 10.89 5.38 2.52
C LEU A 207 9.74 6.27 2.04
N ALA A 208 8.55 5.69 1.88
CA ALA A 208 7.32 6.40 1.54
C ALA A 208 6.20 6.08 2.54
N VAL A 209 5.40 7.08 2.86
CA VAL A 209 4.10 6.88 3.53
C VAL A 209 3.03 6.74 2.47
N ASP A 210 2.23 5.68 2.58
CA ASP A 210 1.15 5.36 1.66
C ASP A 210 -0.24 5.60 2.25
N ASP A 211 -1.25 5.75 1.39
CA ASP A 211 -2.64 6.01 1.75
C ASP A 211 -2.81 7.19 2.75
N PHE A 212 -2.01 8.26 2.59
CA PHE A 212 -2.05 9.37 3.52
C PHE A 212 -3.38 10.14 3.43
N GLY A 213 -3.99 10.38 4.60
CA GLY A 213 -5.31 10.98 4.72
C GLY A 213 -6.44 9.94 4.78
N SER A 214 -6.13 8.64 4.82
CA SER A 214 -7.11 7.55 4.94
C SER A 214 -7.82 7.54 6.31
N GLY A 215 -7.19 8.11 7.35
CA GLY A 215 -7.82 8.36 8.66
C GLY A 215 -6.94 8.06 9.89
N GLY A 216 -5.67 7.71 9.69
CA GLY A 216 -4.71 7.55 10.77
C GLY A 216 -3.97 8.85 11.08
N SER A 217 -3.78 9.24 12.34
CA SER A 217 -2.95 10.42 12.65
C SER A 217 -1.45 10.12 12.52
N SER A 218 -0.90 10.10 11.30
CA SER A 218 0.52 9.78 11.04
C SER A 218 1.48 10.99 11.13
N LEU A 219 0.98 12.21 11.34
CA LEU A 219 1.79 13.44 11.42
C LEU A 219 2.92 13.36 12.45
N ALA A 220 2.63 12.81 13.64
CA ALA A 220 3.63 12.67 14.69
C ALA A 220 4.75 11.70 14.28
N LEU A 221 4.45 10.69 13.46
CA LEU A 221 5.43 9.74 12.97
C LEU A 221 6.22 10.30 11.77
N LEU A 222 5.56 11.03 10.87
CA LEU A 222 6.21 11.78 9.80
C LEU A 222 7.26 12.76 10.35
N ALA A 223 7.02 13.34 11.53
CA ALA A 223 7.99 14.20 12.20
C ALA A 223 9.19 13.46 12.81
N GLN A 224 9.07 12.15 13.07
CA GLN A 224 10.09 11.35 13.76
C GLN A 224 10.91 10.47 12.81
N VAL A 225 10.32 10.08 11.68
CA VAL A 225 10.96 9.20 10.70
C VAL A 225 11.31 10.00 9.45
N PRO A 226 12.56 9.92 8.95
CA PRO A 226 13.00 10.64 7.76
C PRO A 226 12.48 9.99 6.46
N PHE A 227 11.16 10.03 6.27
CA PHE A 227 10.54 9.67 5.00
C PHE A 227 11.09 10.54 3.86
N GLY A 228 11.09 10.00 2.64
CA GLY A 228 11.47 10.75 1.43
C GLY A 228 10.28 11.07 0.53
N GLN A 229 9.16 10.40 0.75
CA GLN A 229 7.99 10.50 -0.10
C GLN A 229 6.69 10.37 0.69
N LEU A 230 5.68 11.10 0.25
CA LEU A 230 4.32 11.06 0.73
C LEU A 230 3.39 10.74 -0.45
N LYS A 231 2.70 9.59 -0.40
CA LYS A 231 1.69 9.23 -1.40
C LYS A 231 0.31 9.68 -0.90
N VAL A 232 -0.36 10.50 -1.69
CA VAL A 232 -1.73 10.93 -1.41
C VAL A 232 -2.70 9.81 -1.80
N ASP A 233 -3.62 9.46 -0.90
CA ASP A 233 -4.67 8.48 -1.17
C ASP A 233 -5.43 8.85 -2.45
N ALA A 234 -5.57 7.88 -3.35
CA ALA A 234 -6.19 8.02 -4.67
C ALA A 234 -7.58 8.68 -4.58
N ARG A 235 -8.35 8.39 -3.51
CA ARG A 235 -9.73 8.87 -3.36
C ARG A 235 -9.81 10.39 -3.40
N PHE A 236 -8.81 11.09 -2.86
CA PHE A 236 -8.81 12.55 -2.84
C PHE A 236 -8.43 13.13 -4.19
N LEU A 237 -7.42 12.57 -4.86
CA LEU A 237 -7.01 13.05 -6.18
C LEU A 237 -8.10 12.82 -7.23
N LEU A 238 -8.79 11.67 -7.16
CA LEU A 238 -9.89 11.33 -8.06
C LEU A 238 -11.11 12.25 -7.90
N ALA A 239 -11.41 12.66 -6.66
CA ALA A 239 -12.55 13.53 -6.37
C ALA A 239 -12.22 15.02 -6.57
N ALA A 240 -10.96 15.43 -6.45
CA ALA A 240 -10.50 16.82 -6.47
C ALA A 240 -10.96 17.67 -7.68
N PRO A 241 -11.14 17.15 -8.91
CA PRO A 241 -11.65 17.96 -10.01
C PRO A 241 -13.07 18.51 -9.79
N THR A 242 -13.86 17.86 -8.93
CA THR A 242 -15.27 18.19 -8.69
C THR A 242 -15.61 18.45 -7.23
N ASP A 243 -14.69 18.17 -6.30
CA ASP A 243 -14.88 18.33 -4.86
C ASP A 243 -13.76 19.20 -4.25
N ARG A 244 -14.15 20.40 -3.79
CA ARG A 244 -13.25 21.36 -3.15
C ARG A 244 -12.66 20.86 -1.84
N VAL A 245 -13.35 19.99 -1.11
CA VAL A 245 -12.84 19.40 0.13
C VAL A 245 -11.71 18.44 -0.21
N ALA A 246 -11.93 17.55 -1.19
CA ALA A 246 -10.91 16.64 -1.68
C ALA A 246 -9.69 17.39 -2.24
N GLU A 247 -9.92 18.42 -3.06
CA GLU A 247 -8.86 19.32 -3.56
C GLU A 247 -8.05 19.97 -2.43
N GLY A 248 -8.72 20.47 -1.39
CA GLY A 248 -8.09 21.06 -0.22
C GLY A 248 -7.24 20.07 0.58
N ILE A 249 -7.64 18.79 0.63
CA ILE A 249 -6.84 17.73 1.26
C ILE A 249 -5.56 17.46 0.46
N VAL A 250 -5.64 17.41 -0.88
CA VAL A 250 -4.44 17.25 -1.74
C VAL A 250 -3.49 18.45 -1.55
N ASP A 251 -4.02 19.68 -1.51
CA ASP A 251 -3.21 20.88 -1.26
C ASP A 251 -2.52 20.85 0.11
N ALA A 252 -3.24 20.43 1.16
CA ALA A 252 -2.68 20.29 2.50
C ALA A 252 -1.54 19.27 2.53
N CYS A 253 -1.70 18.12 1.86
CA CYS A 253 -0.65 17.11 1.73
C CYS A 253 0.57 17.67 0.98
N ALA A 254 0.34 18.43 -0.10
CA ALA A 254 1.41 19.08 -0.86
C ALA A 254 2.17 20.12 -0.03
N HIS A 255 1.44 20.93 0.74
CA HIS A 255 2.05 21.90 1.64
C HIS A 255 2.90 21.19 2.72
N LEU A 256 2.36 20.15 3.34
CA LEU A 256 3.07 19.35 4.33
C LEU A 256 4.35 18.73 3.75
N GLY A 257 4.24 18.08 2.59
CA GLY A 257 5.37 17.45 1.90
C GLY A 257 6.49 18.45 1.66
N ARG A 258 6.18 19.63 1.10
CA ARG A 258 7.15 20.71 0.90
C ARG A 258 7.82 21.16 2.19
N ARG A 259 7.06 21.30 3.29
CA ARG A 259 7.59 21.77 4.59
C ARG A 259 8.49 20.74 5.27
N LEU A 260 8.25 19.46 5.02
CA LEU A 260 9.04 18.36 5.56
C LEU A 260 10.17 17.89 4.61
N GLY A 261 10.28 18.50 3.42
CA GLY A 261 11.26 18.07 2.40
C GLY A 261 10.93 16.72 1.75
N LEU A 262 9.66 16.32 1.76
CA LEU A 262 9.16 15.10 1.13
C LEU A 262 8.76 15.37 -0.32
N THR A 263 9.03 14.40 -1.18
CA THR A 263 8.42 14.36 -2.52
C THR A 263 6.96 13.94 -2.42
N LEU A 264 6.10 14.54 -3.24
CA LEU A 264 4.70 14.15 -3.30
C LEU A 264 4.49 13.19 -4.47
N ALA A 265 3.83 12.07 -4.16
CA ALA A 265 3.42 11.07 -5.12
C ALA A 265 1.89 10.90 -5.06
N ALA A 266 1.28 10.44 -6.14
CA ALA A 266 -0.15 10.27 -6.17
C ALA A 266 -0.59 9.05 -6.98
N GLU A 267 -1.69 8.47 -6.54
CA GLU A 267 -2.37 7.40 -7.24
C GLU A 267 -3.63 7.93 -7.94
N GLY A 268 -4.00 7.27 -9.04
CA GLY A 268 -5.24 7.58 -9.74
C GLY A 268 -5.15 8.73 -10.74
N VAL A 269 -3.98 8.99 -11.33
CA VAL A 269 -3.85 9.98 -12.40
C VAL A 269 -4.33 9.39 -13.73
N GLU A 270 -5.55 9.73 -14.14
CA GLU A 270 -6.22 9.15 -15.32
C GLU A 270 -6.58 10.21 -16.36
N THR A 271 -6.99 11.39 -15.92
CA THR A 271 -7.54 12.44 -16.78
C THR A 271 -6.57 13.62 -16.92
N PRO A 272 -6.71 14.45 -17.98
CA PRO A 272 -5.98 15.72 -18.06
C PRO A 272 -6.20 16.62 -16.83
N ALA A 273 -7.39 16.57 -16.23
CA ALA A 273 -7.67 17.29 -14.98
C ALA A 273 -6.79 16.80 -13.81
N HIS A 274 -6.60 15.48 -13.65
CA HIS A 274 -5.70 14.95 -12.61
C HIS A 274 -4.24 15.36 -12.85
N ARG A 275 -3.79 15.42 -14.11
CA ARG A 275 -2.43 15.89 -14.44
C ARG A 275 -2.24 17.37 -14.11
N ALA A 276 -3.23 18.21 -14.42
CA ALA A 276 -3.19 19.62 -14.04
C ALA A 276 -3.12 19.82 -12.52
N LEU A 277 -3.81 18.97 -11.74
CA LEU A 277 -3.67 18.94 -10.29
C LEU A 277 -2.25 18.52 -9.86
N CYS A 278 -1.66 17.52 -10.52
CA CYS A 278 -0.29 17.09 -10.27
C CYS A 278 0.71 18.24 -10.44
N ASP A 279 0.63 18.95 -11.57
CA ASP A 279 1.51 20.08 -11.86
C ASP A 279 1.33 21.20 -10.82
N ARG A 280 0.07 21.53 -10.49
CA ARG A 280 -0.26 22.59 -9.54
C ARG A 280 0.24 22.29 -8.12
N PHE A 281 0.16 21.03 -7.70
CA PHE A 281 0.55 20.61 -6.35
C PHE A 281 1.99 20.12 -6.24
N GLY A 282 2.72 20.02 -7.36
CA GLY A 282 4.09 19.54 -7.39
C GLY A 282 4.20 18.03 -7.14
N ILE A 283 3.23 17.26 -7.62
CA ILE A 283 3.29 15.79 -7.62
C ILE A 283 4.33 15.37 -8.67
N VAL A 284 5.38 14.66 -8.23
CA VAL A 284 6.52 14.29 -9.09
C VAL A 284 6.50 12.82 -9.52
N ALA A 285 5.64 12.02 -8.90
CA ALA A 285 5.46 10.60 -9.22
C ALA A 285 3.98 10.25 -9.20
N ALA A 286 3.52 9.56 -10.24
CA ALA A 286 2.12 9.19 -10.39
C ALA A 286 1.92 7.79 -10.93
N GLN A 287 0.85 7.15 -10.46
CA GLN A 287 0.34 5.90 -10.99
C GLN A 287 -1.16 5.96 -11.31
N GLY A 288 -1.62 5.09 -12.21
CA GLY A 288 -3.06 4.95 -12.53
C GLY A 288 -3.85 4.25 -11.41
N THR A 289 -5.19 4.31 -11.45
CA THR A 289 -6.06 3.83 -10.35
C THR A 289 -6.12 2.32 -10.15
N ARG A 290 -5.70 1.53 -11.14
CA ARG A 290 -6.02 0.09 -11.16
C ARG A 290 -4.85 -0.72 -10.62
N PRO A 291 -4.95 -1.34 -9.43
CA PRO A 291 -3.97 -2.35 -8.99
C PRO A 291 -3.88 -3.53 -9.96
N GLY A 292 -4.94 -3.77 -10.75
CA GLY A 292 -4.97 -4.74 -11.85
C GLY A 292 -4.17 -4.33 -13.10
N ALA A 293 -3.70 -3.08 -13.18
CA ALA A 293 -2.76 -2.64 -14.20
C ALA A 293 -1.31 -3.06 -13.88
N ALA A 294 -1.05 -3.56 -12.67
CA ALA A 294 0.18 -4.28 -12.40
C ALA A 294 0.26 -5.49 -13.35
N VAL A 295 1.42 -5.71 -13.97
CA VAL A 295 1.63 -6.80 -14.92
C VAL A 295 2.83 -7.64 -14.52
N PRO A 296 2.93 -8.90 -14.99
CA PRO A 296 4.14 -9.68 -14.80
C PRO A 296 5.40 -8.96 -15.30
N ALA A 297 6.55 -9.24 -14.69
CA ALA A 297 7.85 -8.63 -15.04
C ALA A 297 8.18 -8.67 -16.55
N SER A 298 7.89 -9.81 -17.21
CA SER A 298 8.14 -9.99 -18.65
C SER A 298 7.32 -9.03 -19.50
N GLU A 299 6.05 -8.83 -19.13
CA GLU A 299 5.15 -7.93 -19.83
C GLU A 299 5.49 -6.47 -19.56
N PHE A 300 5.81 -6.11 -18.31
CA PHE A 300 6.33 -4.77 -17.99
C PHE A 300 7.55 -4.45 -18.86
N ALA A 301 8.53 -5.35 -18.89
CA ALA A 301 9.74 -5.16 -19.67
C ALA A 301 9.46 -5.04 -21.18
N ALA A 302 8.43 -5.73 -21.71
CA ALA A 302 8.05 -5.62 -23.11
C ALA A 302 7.38 -4.27 -23.43
N ARG A 303 6.51 -3.77 -22.55
CA ARG A 303 5.78 -2.50 -22.71
C ARG A 303 6.70 -1.28 -22.57
N HIS A 304 7.76 -1.39 -21.78
CA HIS A 304 8.62 -0.29 -21.38
C HIS A 304 10.08 -0.44 -21.81
N ARG A 305 10.34 -1.16 -22.91
CA ARG A 305 11.69 -1.14 -23.50
C ARG A 305 12.04 0.29 -23.87
N ALA A 306 13.13 0.81 -23.30
CA ALA A 306 13.73 2.04 -23.79
C ALA A 306 14.00 1.87 -25.29
N VAL A 307 13.47 2.80 -26.10
CA VAL A 307 13.88 2.98 -27.50
C VAL A 307 15.22 3.70 -27.50
#